data_AF-A0A7W6NZM7-F1
#
_entry.id   AF-A0A7W6NZM7-F1
#
_cell.length_a   1.000
_cell.length_b   1.000
_cell.length_c   1.000
_cell.angle_alpha   90.00
_cell.angle_beta   90.00
_cell.angle_gamma   90.00
#
_symmetry.space_group_name_H-M   'P 1'
#
loop_
_entity.id
_entity.type
_entity.pdbx_description
1 polymer ?
#
loop_
_entity_poly.entity_id
_entity_poly.type
_entity_poly.pdbx_seq_one_letter_code
_entity_poly.pdbx_strand_id
1 'polypeptide(L)'
;MLTVAAIIGGLAVQTAPASPPLAEVLPRAAALCAKAAETNSWSLEKGTDFYEPEESRIKLPAGEPSGSRAAKMIAQMNAGMKTLADTPPLIQRVIGHSQSRMMFKISMAARFPAASGEVWVIFYNGNACDLYVTGSSEPVAPLAASLANTLGAQGWQTAAAVDAGEKMPLSQRLLLRAAPKPDMPGYGVRAKMQWLSPAAADSEGVQLDISYLAGNVGAAQPDAAQKP
;
A
#
# COMPACT_ATOMS: atom_id res chain seq x y z
N MET A 1 -58.56 29.37 21.96
CA MET A 1 -57.68 29.11 20.80
C MET A 1 -56.31 28.76 21.35
N LEU A 2 -55.91 27.49 21.28
CA LEU A 2 -54.57 27.03 21.68
C LEU A 2 -53.71 26.91 20.42
N THR A 3 -52.59 27.61 20.38
CA THR A 3 -51.59 27.49 19.32
C THR A 3 -50.61 26.37 19.68
N VAL A 4 -50.56 25.32 18.86
CA VAL A 4 -49.57 24.24 18.97
C VAL A 4 -48.33 24.65 18.17
N ALA A 5 -47.19 24.82 18.83
CA ALA A 5 -45.91 24.99 18.17
C ALA A 5 -45.28 23.61 17.92
N ALA A 6 -45.11 23.23 16.65
CA ALA A 6 -44.40 22.03 16.26
C ALA A 6 -42.88 22.28 16.32
N ILE A 7 -42.18 21.54 17.17
CA ILE A 7 -40.72 21.49 17.20
C ILE A 7 -40.29 20.48 16.13
N ILE A 8 -39.82 20.97 14.98
CA ILE A 8 -39.17 20.15 13.97
C ILE A 8 -37.74 19.91 14.45
N GLY A 9 -37.51 18.75 15.07
CA GLY A 9 -36.18 18.26 15.41
C GLY A 9 -35.41 17.87 14.15
N GLY A 10 -34.46 18.72 13.75
CA GLY A 10 -33.51 18.39 12.69
C GLY A 10 -32.55 17.31 13.15
N LEU A 11 -32.71 16.10 12.62
CA LEU A 11 -31.68 15.06 12.66
C LEU A 11 -30.49 15.54 11.83
N ALA A 12 -29.38 15.87 12.49
CA ALA A 12 -28.11 16.12 11.83
C ALA A 12 -27.67 14.81 11.15
N VAL A 13 -27.77 14.78 9.82
CA VAL A 13 -27.18 13.70 9.01
C VAL A 13 -25.67 13.83 9.13
N GLN A 14 -25.07 12.93 9.90
CA GLN A 14 -23.61 12.84 10.04
C GLN A 14 -23.08 12.19 8.76
N THR A 15 -22.70 13.02 7.78
CA THR A 15 -22.08 12.55 6.54
C THR A 15 -20.76 11.88 6.87
N ALA A 16 -20.55 10.67 6.35
CA ALA A 16 -19.26 10.00 6.46
C ALA A 16 -18.14 10.95 5.97
N PRO A 17 -16.97 10.97 6.63
CA PRO A 17 -15.87 11.84 6.21
C PRO A 17 -15.51 11.52 4.75
N ALA A 18 -15.35 12.57 3.95
CA ALA A 18 -14.95 12.43 2.56
C ALA A 18 -13.59 11.71 2.47
N SER A 19 -13.45 10.80 1.52
CA SER A 19 -12.18 10.12 1.26
C SER A 19 -11.10 11.15 0.87
N PRO A 20 -9.86 11.02 1.36
CA PRO A 20 -8.76 11.90 0.99
C PRO A 20 -8.38 11.75 -0.50
N PRO A 21 -7.72 12.75 -1.12
CA PRO A 21 -7.23 12.65 -2.50
C PRO A 21 -6.07 11.65 -2.63
N LEU A 22 -5.86 11.10 -3.85
CA LEU A 22 -4.77 10.15 -4.11
C LEU A 22 -3.39 10.73 -3.77
N ALA A 23 -3.18 12.04 -4.01
CA ALA A 23 -1.93 12.74 -3.69
C ALA A 23 -1.56 12.71 -2.20
N GLU A 24 -2.53 12.56 -1.30
CA GLU A 24 -2.28 12.43 0.15
C GLU A 24 -2.12 10.96 0.58
N VAL A 25 -2.88 10.07 -0.03
CA VAL A 25 -2.89 8.64 0.31
C VAL A 25 -1.62 7.94 -0.19
N LEU A 26 -1.22 8.22 -1.43
CA LEU A 26 -0.13 7.51 -2.10
C LEU A 26 1.22 7.63 -1.35
N PRO A 27 1.67 8.81 -0.89
CA PRO A 27 2.91 8.91 -0.10
C PRO A 27 2.86 8.14 1.22
N ARG A 28 1.69 8.09 1.88
CA ARG A 28 1.51 7.33 3.12
C ARG A 28 1.61 5.84 2.88
N ALA A 29 0.90 5.33 1.87
CA ALA A 29 0.97 3.93 1.46
C ALA A 29 2.39 3.53 1.04
N ALA A 30 3.09 4.40 0.29
CA ALA A 30 4.48 4.18 -0.11
C ALA A 30 5.43 4.12 1.10
N ALA A 31 5.26 5.02 2.08
CA ALA A 31 6.06 5.00 3.31
C ALA A 31 5.82 3.74 4.14
N LEU A 32 4.57 3.29 4.25
CA LEU A 32 4.22 2.03 4.92
C LEU A 32 4.88 0.84 4.22
N CYS A 33 4.81 0.79 2.89
CA CYS A 33 5.37 -0.29 2.07
C CYS A 33 6.91 -0.33 2.15
N ALA A 34 7.56 0.84 2.08
CA ALA A 34 9.00 0.97 2.29
C ALA A 34 9.44 0.49 3.68
N LYS A 35 8.71 0.88 4.73
CA LYS A 35 9.00 0.43 6.11
C LYS A 35 8.83 -1.09 6.23
N ALA A 36 7.78 -1.65 5.63
CA ALA A 36 7.56 -3.09 5.62
C ALA A 36 8.67 -3.84 4.90
N ALA A 37 9.13 -3.36 3.74
CA ALA A 37 10.26 -3.96 3.04
C ALA A 37 11.55 -3.90 3.87
N GLU A 38 11.82 -2.79 4.59
CA GLU A 38 13.06 -2.61 5.35
C GLU A 38 13.10 -3.43 6.66
N THR A 39 11.96 -3.50 7.34
CA THR A 39 11.87 -4.02 8.72
C THR A 39 11.10 -5.33 8.83
N ASN A 40 10.49 -5.80 7.74
CA ASN A 40 9.52 -6.90 7.74
C ASN A 40 8.39 -6.66 8.77
N SER A 41 7.99 -5.41 8.96
CA SER A 41 6.96 -5.00 9.92
C SER A 41 6.05 -3.92 9.34
N TRP A 42 4.77 -4.00 9.69
CA TRP A 42 3.75 -3.03 9.30
C TRP A 42 2.80 -2.82 10.48
N SER A 43 2.04 -1.73 10.44
CA SER A 43 1.06 -1.38 11.48
C SER A 43 -0.27 -1.02 10.84
N LEU A 44 -1.36 -1.27 11.58
CA LEU A 44 -2.68 -0.87 11.16
C LEU A 44 -2.78 0.65 11.09
N GLU A 45 -3.24 1.16 9.94
CA GLU A 45 -3.52 2.58 9.72
C GLU A 45 -5.02 2.83 9.71
N LYS A 46 -5.43 3.97 10.29
CA LYS A 46 -6.85 4.37 10.29
C LYS A 46 -7.30 4.69 8.87
N GLY A 47 -8.46 4.17 8.49
CA GLY A 47 -9.03 4.37 7.15
C GLY A 47 -8.53 3.36 6.12
N THR A 48 -7.83 2.32 6.55
CA THR A 48 -7.31 1.25 5.69
C THR A 48 -8.11 -0.02 5.93
N ASP A 49 -8.55 -0.66 4.85
CA ASP A 49 -9.13 -2.00 4.89
C ASP A 49 -7.99 -3.03 4.80
N PHE A 50 -7.98 -4.03 5.67
CA PHE A 50 -6.94 -5.06 5.69
C PHE A 50 -7.50 -6.44 5.28
N TYR A 51 -6.66 -7.19 4.56
CA TYR A 51 -6.99 -8.47 3.96
C TYR A 51 -5.86 -9.48 4.25
N GLU A 52 -6.20 -10.66 4.74
CA GLU A 52 -5.21 -11.70 5.07
C GLU A 52 -5.50 -13.01 4.33
N PRO A 53 -4.47 -13.87 4.11
CA PRO A 53 -4.70 -15.22 3.61
C PRO A 53 -5.61 -15.99 4.55
N GLU A 54 -6.53 -16.80 4.02
CA GLU A 54 -7.47 -17.59 4.81
C GLU A 54 -6.74 -18.55 5.77
N GLU A 55 -5.55 -19.03 5.38
CA GLU A 55 -4.70 -19.86 6.23
C GLU A 55 -4.12 -19.13 7.45
N SER A 56 -4.08 -17.79 7.44
CA SER A 56 -3.54 -16.98 8.54
C SER A 56 -4.57 -16.73 9.65
N ARG A 57 -5.85 -17.03 9.38
CA ARG A 57 -6.93 -16.85 10.35
C ARG A 57 -6.80 -17.81 11.52
N ILE A 58 -6.99 -17.27 12.73
CA ILE A 58 -7.09 -18.09 13.93
C ILE A 58 -8.37 -18.91 13.83
N LYS A 59 -8.21 -20.24 13.85
CA LYS A 59 -9.33 -21.19 13.78
C LYS A 59 -9.74 -21.62 15.17
N LEU A 60 -11.06 -21.77 15.36
CA LEU A 60 -11.59 -22.36 16.58
C LEU A 60 -11.12 -23.82 16.69
N PRO A 61 -10.58 -24.27 17.85
CA PRO A 61 -10.20 -25.66 18.04
C PRO A 61 -11.38 -26.61 17.78
N ALA A 62 -11.09 -27.79 17.24
CA ALA A 62 -12.11 -28.78 16.94
C ALA A 62 -12.87 -29.20 18.22
N GLY A 63 -14.20 -29.23 18.16
CA GLY A 63 -15.07 -29.59 19.28
C GLY A 63 -15.46 -28.44 20.22
N GLU A 64 -14.88 -27.24 20.03
CA GLU A 64 -15.23 -26.07 20.82
C GLU A 64 -16.57 -25.47 20.33
N PRO A 65 -17.52 -25.16 21.24
CA PRO A 65 -18.83 -24.63 20.83
C PRO A 65 -18.73 -23.19 20.34
N SER A 66 -19.48 -22.85 19.28
CA SER A 66 -19.49 -21.52 18.63
C SER A 66 -19.89 -20.35 19.55
N GLY A 67 -20.55 -20.62 20.67
CA GLY A 67 -20.92 -19.62 21.67
C GLY A 67 -19.90 -19.41 22.80
N SER A 68 -18.79 -20.17 22.80
CA SER A 68 -17.81 -20.14 23.90
C SER A 68 -17.07 -18.81 23.98
N ARG A 69 -16.43 -18.57 25.13
CA ARG A 69 -15.54 -17.40 25.31
C ARG A 69 -14.40 -17.41 24.29
N ALA A 70 -13.85 -18.58 23.98
CA ALA A 70 -12.80 -18.74 22.97
C ALA A 70 -13.32 -18.39 21.57
N ALA A 71 -14.53 -18.85 21.20
CA ALA A 71 -15.15 -18.51 19.92
C ALA A 71 -15.41 -17.01 19.77
N LYS A 72 -15.91 -16.34 20.82
CA LYS A 72 -16.12 -14.89 20.83
C LYS A 72 -14.81 -14.12 20.73
N MET A 73 -13.75 -14.57 21.43
CA MET A 73 -12.43 -13.95 21.38
C MET A 73 -11.78 -14.11 20.00
N ILE A 74 -11.87 -15.30 19.39
CA ILE A 74 -11.37 -15.53 18.02
C ILE A 74 -12.15 -14.69 17.02
N ALA A 75 -13.47 -14.62 17.15
CA ALA A 75 -14.29 -13.74 16.31
C ALA A 75 -13.90 -12.27 16.47
N GLN A 76 -13.57 -11.81 17.69
CA GLN A 76 -13.06 -10.46 17.94
C GLN A 76 -11.65 -10.25 17.37
N MET A 77 -10.75 -11.23 17.45
CA MET A 77 -9.39 -11.14 16.90
C MET A 77 -9.40 -11.09 15.37
N ASN A 78 -10.33 -11.82 14.73
CA ASN A 78 -10.54 -11.78 13.29
C ASN A 78 -11.46 -10.61 12.86
N ALA A 79 -12.09 -9.91 13.81
CA ALA A 79 -13.02 -8.82 13.50
C ALA A 79 -12.25 -7.63 12.89
N GLY A 80 -12.63 -7.23 11.69
CA GLY A 80 -11.98 -6.14 10.95
C GLY A 80 -10.99 -6.60 9.88
N MET A 81 -10.65 -7.89 9.82
CA MET A 81 -9.82 -8.47 8.77
C MET A 81 -10.68 -9.18 7.73
N LYS A 82 -10.58 -8.76 6.48
CA LYS A 82 -11.19 -9.40 5.31
C LYS A 82 -10.27 -10.51 4.80
N THR A 83 -10.77 -11.39 3.94
CA THR A 83 -9.93 -12.44 3.35
C THR A 83 -9.33 -11.94 2.04
N LEU A 84 -8.15 -12.41 1.65
CA LEU A 84 -7.58 -12.08 0.33
C LEU A 84 -8.52 -12.50 -0.83
N ALA A 85 -9.39 -13.49 -0.63
CA ALA A 85 -10.41 -13.89 -1.59
C ALA A 85 -11.50 -12.82 -1.79
N ASP A 86 -11.69 -11.90 -0.84
CA ASP A 86 -12.63 -10.77 -0.91
C ASP A 86 -12.03 -9.55 -1.65
N THR A 87 -10.78 -9.62 -2.10
CA THR A 87 -10.17 -8.53 -2.89
C THR A 87 -10.75 -8.49 -4.32
N PRO A 88 -10.76 -7.33 -5.00
CA PRO A 88 -11.23 -7.24 -6.37
C PRO A 88 -10.47 -8.18 -7.33
N PRO A 89 -11.09 -8.69 -8.40
CA PRO A 89 -10.45 -9.62 -9.34
C PRO A 89 -9.14 -9.10 -9.95
N LEU A 90 -9.04 -7.79 -10.20
CA LEU A 90 -7.81 -7.16 -10.65
C LEU A 90 -6.67 -7.37 -9.64
N ILE A 91 -6.95 -7.13 -8.36
CA ILE A 91 -5.99 -7.29 -7.28
C ILE A 91 -5.64 -8.76 -7.10
N GLN A 92 -6.62 -9.67 -7.14
CA GLN A 92 -6.36 -11.11 -7.11
C GLN A 92 -5.42 -11.55 -8.25
N ARG A 93 -5.59 -11.00 -9.45
CA ARG A 93 -4.73 -11.28 -10.60
C ARG A 93 -3.32 -10.71 -10.40
N VAL A 94 -3.20 -9.46 -9.95
CA VAL A 94 -1.90 -8.78 -9.73
C VAL A 94 -1.12 -9.50 -8.65
N ILE A 95 -1.79 -9.75 -7.52
CA ILE A 95 -1.35 -10.65 -6.47
C ILE A 95 -0.88 -11.93 -7.16
N GLY A 96 -1.75 -12.61 -7.92
CA GLY A 96 -1.49 -13.77 -8.79
C GLY A 96 -0.13 -13.84 -9.52
N HIS A 97 0.33 -12.71 -10.08
CA HIS A 97 1.43 -12.66 -11.05
C HIS A 97 2.68 -11.91 -10.58
N SER A 98 2.68 -11.31 -9.38
CA SER A 98 3.82 -10.53 -8.90
C SER A 98 5.13 -11.33 -8.90
N GLN A 99 6.21 -10.76 -9.44
CA GLN A 99 7.52 -11.42 -9.53
C GLN A 99 8.17 -11.66 -8.16
N SER A 100 7.78 -10.88 -7.14
CA SER A 100 8.11 -11.05 -5.72
C SER A 100 7.73 -12.45 -5.21
N ARG A 101 6.73 -13.09 -5.83
CA ARG A 101 6.17 -14.39 -5.42
C ARG A 101 7.08 -15.59 -5.61
N MET A 102 8.10 -15.50 -6.49
CA MET A 102 8.96 -16.66 -6.71
C MET A 102 9.69 -17.09 -5.44
N MET A 103 9.85 -16.18 -4.46
CA MET A 103 10.47 -16.51 -3.16
C MET A 103 9.67 -16.06 -1.92
N PHE A 104 8.66 -15.19 -2.03
CA PHE A 104 7.93 -14.68 -0.87
C PHE A 104 6.43 -15.00 -0.90
N LYS A 105 5.89 -15.49 0.23
CA LYS A 105 4.45 -15.69 0.43
C LYS A 105 3.80 -14.37 0.84
N ILE A 106 2.55 -14.13 0.45
CA ILE A 106 1.83 -12.93 0.90
C ILE A 106 1.46 -13.09 2.37
N SER A 107 1.73 -12.05 3.16
CA SER A 107 1.34 -11.97 4.56
C SER A 107 0.02 -11.24 4.72
N MET A 108 -0.18 -10.16 3.96
CA MET A 108 -1.37 -9.32 4.06
C MET A 108 -1.51 -8.43 2.83
N ALA A 109 -2.71 -7.91 2.57
CA ALA A 109 -2.94 -6.76 1.71
C ALA A 109 -3.69 -5.64 2.46
N ALA A 110 -3.44 -4.40 2.08
CA ALA A 110 -4.10 -3.22 2.61
C ALA A 110 -4.66 -2.40 1.46
N ARG A 111 -5.90 -1.93 1.60
CA ARG A 111 -6.57 -1.02 0.65
C ARG A 111 -6.74 0.33 1.30
N PHE A 112 -6.29 1.36 0.60
CA PHE A 112 -6.45 2.75 0.96
C PHE A 112 -7.41 3.41 -0.04
N PRO A 113 -8.68 3.63 0.35
CA PRO A 113 -9.63 4.33 -0.49
C PRO A 113 -9.23 5.80 -0.64
N ALA A 114 -9.35 6.33 -1.86
CA ALA A 114 -9.15 7.75 -2.15
C ALA A 114 -10.37 8.30 -2.92
N ALA A 115 -10.52 9.63 -2.95
CA ALA A 115 -11.63 10.29 -3.64
C ALA A 115 -11.68 9.96 -5.14
N SER A 116 -10.53 9.70 -5.75
CA SER A 116 -10.33 9.60 -7.19
C SER A 116 -9.83 8.23 -7.65
N GLY A 117 -9.74 7.24 -6.77
CA GLY A 117 -9.23 5.90 -7.07
C GLY A 117 -8.87 5.15 -5.79
N GLU A 118 -7.96 4.18 -5.88
CA GLU A 118 -7.54 3.37 -4.73
C GLU A 118 -6.05 3.05 -4.79
N VAL A 119 -5.44 2.96 -3.61
CA VAL A 119 -4.07 2.44 -3.46
C VAL A 119 -4.13 1.11 -2.73
N TRP A 120 -3.49 0.10 -3.29
CA TRP A 120 -3.35 -1.23 -2.71
C TRP A 120 -1.90 -1.46 -2.32
N VAL A 121 -1.68 -2.03 -1.14
CA VAL A 121 -0.34 -2.41 -0.65
C VAL A 121 -0.36 -3.89 -0.32
N ILE A 122 0.54 -4.66 -0.92
CA ILE A 122 0.69 -6.09 -0.72
C ILE A 122 1.96 -6.35 0.07
N PHE A 123 1.80 -6.89 1.28
CA PHE A 123 2.88 -7.26 2.16
C PHE A 123 3.23 -8.73 1.95
N TYR A 124 4.52 -9.01 1.95
CA TYR A 124 5.03 -10.36 1.83
C TYR A 124 5.72 -10.80 3.13
N ASN A 125 5.78 -12.10 3.37
CA ASN A 125 6.64 -12.72 4.37
C ASN A 125 8.08 -12.62 3.86
N GLY A 126 8.75 -11.54 4.23
CA GLY A 126 10.08 -11.19 3.75
C GLY A 126 10.22 -9.68 3.57
N ASN A 127 11.44 -9.26 3.28
CA ASN A 127 11.79 -7.85 3.11
C ASN A 127 11.30 -7.28 1.76
N ALA A 128 10.03 -7.49 1.42
CA ALA A 128 9.42 -7.11 0.16
C ALA A 128 7.99 -6.58 0.36
N CYS A 129 7.59 -5.63 -0.48
CA CYS A 129 6.26 -5.06 -0.48
C CYS A 129 5.94 -4.49 -1.86
N ASP A 130 4.72 -4.70 -2.36
CA ASP A 130 4.26 -4.12 -3.62
C ASP A 130 3.16 -3.10 -3.37
N LEU A 131 3.10 -2.04 -4.17
CA LEU A 131 2.07 -1.00 -4.11
C LEU A 131 1.48 -0.79 -5.50
N TYR A 132 0.16 -0.72 -5.58
CA TYR A 132 -0.58 -0.52 -6.83
C TYR A 132 -1.57 0.63 -6.72
N VAL A 133 -1.72 1.42 -7.79
CA VAL A 133 -2.82 2.37 -7.95
C VAL A 133 -3.77 1.88 -9.04
N THR A 134 -5.05 1.86 -8.72
CA THR A 134 -6.13 1.36 -9.60
C THR A 134 -7.33 2.30 -9.58
N GLY A 135 -8.10 2.33 -10.67
CA GLY A 135 -9.34 3.12 -10.72
C GLY A 135 -9.12 4.64 -10.64
N SER A 136 -7.90 5.11 -10.88
CA SER A 136 -7.56 6.53 -10.83
C SER A 136 -8.26 7.27 -11.97
N SER A 137 -9.05 8.27 -11.59
CA SER A 137 -9.57 9.31 -12.50
C SER A 137 -8.59 10.47 -12.68
N GLU A 138 -7.56 10.55 -11.82
CA GLU A 138 -6.47 11.52 -11.94
C GLU A 138 -5.36 11.01 -12.87
N PRO A 139 -4.65 11.91 -13.60
CA PRO A 139 -3.46 11.55 -14.35
C PRO A 139 -2.36 10.99 -13.43
N VAL A 140 -1.97 9.73 -13.67
CA VAL A 140 -1.02 9.02 -12.78
C VAL A 140 0.42 9.46 -12.96
N ALA A 141 0.81 9.95 -14.14
CA ALA A 141 2.18 10.42 -14.38
C ALA A 141 2.59 11.59 -13.44
N PRO A 142 1.79 12.67 -13.26
CA PRO A 142 2.04 13.68 -12.23
C PRO A 142 2.12 13.13 -10.80
N LEU A 143 1.24 12.18 -10.44
CA LEU A 143 1.26 11.54 -9.12
C LEU A 143 2.56 10.77 -8.88
N ALA A 144 3.00 9.98 -9.87
CA ALA A 144 4.24 9.22 -9.81
C ALA A 144 5.48 10.14 -9.72
N ALA A 145 5.51 11.24 -10.48
CA ALA A 145 6.58 12.22 -10.40
C ALA A 145 6.63 12.91 -9.03
N SER A 146 5.48 13.31 -8.49
CA SER A 146 5.37 13.89 -7.15
C SER A 146 5.83 12.92 -6.06
N LEU A 147 5.45 11.64 -6.17
CA LEU A 147 5.91 10.60 -5.25
C LEU A 147 7.42 10.41 -5.33
N ALA A 148 8.01 10.33 -6.53
CA ALA A 148 9.46 10.21 -6.69
C ALA A 148 10.22 11.39 -6.05
N ASN A 149 9.70 12.61 -6.18
CA ASN A 149 10.28 13.79 -5.51
C ASN A 149 10.15 13.71 -3.98
N THR A 150 9.00 13.25 -3.49
CA THR A 150 8.77 13.05 -2.05
C THR A 150 9.73 12.00 -1.47
N LEU A 151 9.93 10.89 -2.18
CA LEU A 151 10.93 9.88 -1.82
C LEU A 151 12.35 10.45 -1.89
N GLY A 152 12.65 11.26 -2.90
CA GLY A 152 13.93 11.99 -3.00
C GLY A 152 14.23 12.83 -1.76
N ALA A 153 13.24 13.60 -1.29
CA ALA A 153 13.33 14.38 -0.06
C ALA A 153 13.51 13.52 1.21
N GLN A 154 13.15 12.23 1.15
CA GLN A 154 13.33 11.24 2.21
C GLN A 154 14.62 10.42 2.06
N GLY A 155 15.57 10.87 1.23
CA GLY A 155 16.88 10.24 1.07
C GLY A 155 16.91 9.06 0.09
N TRP A 156 15.87 8.89 -0.72
CA TRP A 156 15.93 7.97 -1.86
C TRP A 156 16.70 8.61 -3.03
N GLN A 157 17.49 7.81 -3.72
CA GLN A 157 18.27 8.23 -4.88
C GLN A 157 17.79 7.51 -6.13
N THR A 158 17.56 8.24 -7.22
CA THR A 158 17.23 7.64 -8.51
C THR A 158 18.49 7.00 -9.10
N ALA A 159 18.51 5.67 -9.20
CA ALA A 159 19.59 4.91 -9.81
C ALA A 159 19.42 4.75 -11.33
N ALA A 160 18.17 4.67 -11.80
CA ALA A 160 17.85 4.62 -13.22
C ALA A 160 16.47 5.22 -13.47
N ALA A 161 16.29 5.82 -14.66
CA ALA A 161 15.02 6.33 -15.12
C ALA A 161 14.86 6.05 -16.62
N VAL A 162 13.66 5.66 -17.02
CA VAL A 162 13.24 5.50 -18.41
C VAL A 162 11.93 6.24 -18.55
N ASP A 163 11.91 7.32 -19.32
CA ASP A 163 10.67 8.05 -19.58
C ASP A 163 9.90 7.36 -20.72
N ALA A 164 8.56 7.49 -20.70
CA ALA A 164 7.73 7.01 -21.77
C ALA A 164 8.08 7.71 -23.10
N GLY A 165 7.99 6.96 -24.20
CA GLY A 165 8.16 7.48 -25.56
C GLY A 165 7.07 6.96 -26.50
N GLU A 166 7.05 7.45 -27.74
CA GLU A 166 6.03 7.10 -28.74
C GLU A 166 5.90 5.58 -28.98
N LYS A 167 7.01 4.83 -28.85
CA LYS A 167 7.07 3.38 -29.06
C LYS A 167 6.90 2.55 -27.78
N MET A 168 7.04 3.18 -26.61
CA MET A 168 6.94 2.52 -25.31
C MET A 168 6.22 3.46 -24.34
N PRO A 169 4.90 3.31 -24.13
CA PRO A 169 4.13 4.19 -23.27
C PRO A 169 4.39 3.93 -21.77
N LEU A 170 5.42 3.17 -21.40
CA LEU A 170 5.71 2.81 -20.02
C LEU A 170 6.88 3.63 -19.49
N SER A 171 6.62 4.46 -18.48
CA SER A 171 7.69 5.12 -17.71
C SER A 171 8.14 4.23 -16.56
N GLN A 172 9.42 4.28 -16.22
CA GLN A 172 10.02 3.51 -15.15
C GLN A 172 11.04 4.33 -14.36
N ARG A 173 11.07 4.14 -13.05
CA ARG A 173 12.13 4.67 -12.18
C ARG A 173 12.60 3.59 -11.22
N LEU A 174 13.90 3.49 -11.05
CA LEU A 174 14.53 2.69 -10.00
C LEU A 174 15.11 3.65 -8.97
N LEU A 175 14.60 3.57 -7.75
CA LEU A 175 15.12 4.32 -6.60
C LEU A 175 15.80 3.38 -5.61
N LEU A 176 16.82 3.88 -4.95
CA LEU A 176 17.58 3.18 -3.91
C LEU A 176 17.58 4.02 -2.64
N ARG A 177 17.47 3.37 -1.49
CA ARG A 177 17.73 3.99 -0.18
C ARG A 177 18.66 3.09 0.60
N ALA A 178 19.81 3.62 1.00
CA ALA A 178 20.71 2.92 1.91
C ALA A 178 20.09 2.85 3.31
N ALA A 179 20.16 1.68 3.95
CA ALA A 179 19.69 1.43 5.31
C ALA A 179 20.66 0.48 6.02
N PRO A 180 21.95 0.86 6.16
CA PRO A 180 22.99 -0.06 6.60
C PRO A 180 22.67 -0.65 7.98
N LYS A 181 22.94 -1.95 8.14
CA LYS A 181 22.85 -2.66 9.42
C LYS A 181 24.26 -2.97 9.93
N PRO A 182 24.48 -3.10 11.26
CA PRO A 182 25.81 -3.37 11.81
C PRO A 182 26.51 -4.60 11.20
N ASP A 183 25.74 -5.62 10.83
CA ASP A 183 26.18 -6.87 10.21
C ASP A 183 26.10 -6.86 8.67
N MET A 184 25.41 -5.88 8.08
CA MET A 184 25.21 -5.75 6.63
C MET A 184 25.36 -4.29 6.18
N PRO A 185 26.59 -3.81 5.99
CA PRO A 185 26.85 -2.41 5.65
C PRO A 185 26.32 -1.99 4.26
N GLY A 186 26.12 -2.94 3.34
CA GLY A 186 25.50 -2.71 2.03
C GLY A 186 23.97 -2.80 2.01
N TYR A 187 23.32 -3.01 3.16
CA TYR A 187 21.87 -3.19 3.22
C TYR A 187 21.12 -1.91 2.85
N GLY A 188 20.04 -2.06 2.12
CA GLY A 188 19.13 -0.97 1.75
C GLY A 188 17.88 -1.49 1.08
N VAL A 189 17.07 -0.57 0.56
CA VAL A 189 15.81 -0.84 -0.12
C VAL A 189 15.87 -0.34 -1.54
N ARG A 190 15.36 -1.14 -2.49
CA ARG A 190 15.16 -0.77 -3.89
C ARG A 190 13.67 -0.60 -4.13
N ALA A 191 13.27 0.48 -4.78
CA ALA A 191 11.91 0.71 -5.22
C ALA A 191 11.90 0.83 -6.75
N LYS A 192 11.21 -0.09 -7.43
CA LYS A 192 10.99 -0.03 -8.87
C LYS A 192 9.58 0.49 -9.11
N MET A 193 9.46 1.70 -9.64
CA MET A 193 8.20 2.33 -10.02
C MET A 193 7.97 2.15 -11.53
N GLN A 194 6.76 1.79 -11.93
CA GLN A 194 6.33 1.66 -13.33
C GLN A 194 4.93 2.24 -13.49
N TRP A 195 4.72 3.09 -14.49
CA TRP A 195 3.40 3.65 -14.78
C TRP A 195 3.22 3.93 -16.27
N LEU A 196 1.97 3.85 -16.72
CA LEU A 196 1.63 4.15 -18.10
C LEU A 196 1.63 5.67 -18.34
N SER A 197 2.01 6.05 -19.55
CA SER A 197 1.89 7.40 -20.12
C SER A 197 0.41 7.81 -20.09
N PRO A 198 0.08 9.12 -20.03
CA PRO A 198 -1.29 9.56 -19.74
C PRO A 198 -2.27 9.09 -20.82
N ALA A 199 -3.11 8.11 -20.49
CA ALA A 199 -4.30 7.78 -21.26
C ALA A 199 -5.45 7.46 -20.31
N ALA A 200 -6.62 8.09 -20.52
CA ALA A 200 -7.83 7.86 -19.73
C ALA A 200 -8.41 6.44 -19.91
N ALA A 201 -7.95 5.70 -20.92
CA ALA A 201 -8.42 4.36 -21.27
C ALA A 201 -8.00 3.27 -20.27
N ASP A 202 -7.04 3.54 -19.39
CA ASP A 202 -6.47 2.53 -18.48
C ASP A 202 -7.12 2.52 -17.08
N SER A 203 -8.29 3.17 -16.93
CA SER A 203 -8.98 3.30 -15.63
C SER A 203 -9.40 1.96 -15.00
N GLU A 204 -9.54 0.91 -15.81
CA GLU A 204 -9.89 -0.45 -15.35
C GLU A 204 -8.65 -1.29 -14.95
N GLY A 205 -7.44 -0.74 -15.08
CA GLY A 205 -6.18 -1.45 -14.86
C GLY A 205 -5.35 -0.96 -13.67
N VAL A 206 -4.14 -1.53 -13.55
CA VAL A 206 -3.08 -0.99 -12.69
C VAL A 206 -2.40 0.14 -13.45
N GLN A 207 -2.45 1.34 -12.88
CA GLN A 207 -1.97 2.55 -13.55
C GLN A 207 -0.58 2.96 -13.01
N LEU A 208 -0.28 2.62 -11.76
CA LEU A 208 1.05 2.71 -11.13
C LEU A 208 1.31 1.43 -10.34
N ASP A 209 2.49 0.86 -10.55
CA ASP A 209 3.05 -0.27 -9.82
C ASP A 209 4.38 0.16 -9.19
N ILE A 210 4.56 -0.15 -7.91
CA ILE A 210 5.81 0.06 -7.19
C ILE A 210 6.19 -1.19 -6.41
N SER A 211 7.30 -1.81 -6.78
CA SER A 211 7.85 -2.96 -6.05
C SER A 211 9.01 -2.54 -5.17
N TYR A 212 8.90 -2.79 -3.86
CA TYR A 212 9.93 -2.57 -2.86
C TYR A 212 10.59 -3.90 -2.50
N LEU A 213 11.93 -3.92 -2.52
CA LEU A 213 12.72 -5.09 -2.12
C LEU A 213 13.97 -4.64 -1.38
N ALA A 214 14.10 -5.05 -0.12
CA ALA A 214 15.32 -4.82 0.64
C ALA A 214 16.34 -5.95 0.44
N GLY A 215 17.60 -5.58 0.56
CA GLY A 215 18.74 -6.47 0.36
C GLY A 215 20.02 -5.66 0.21
N ASN A 216 21.06 -6.28 -0.32
CA ASN A 216 22.28 -5.55 -0.64
C ASN A 216 22.03 -4.65 -1.86
N VAL A 217 22.24 -3.34 -1.71
CA VAL A 217 22.02 -2.36 -2.78
C VAL A 217 23.31 -1.73 -3.31
N GLY A 218 24.45 -1.97 -2.66
CA GLY A 218 25.76 -1.47 -3.10
C GLY A 218 25.87 0.06 -3.25
N ALA A 219 24.90 0.82 -2.73
CA ALA A 219 24.88 2.27 -2.82
C ALA A 219 26.01 2.86 -1.96
N ALA A 220 26.74 3.83 -2.51
CA ALA A 220 27.73 4.58 -1.76
C ALA A 220 27.06 5.22 -0.53
N GLN A 221 27.71 5.15 0.63
CA GLN A 221 27.21 5.83 1.81
C GLN A 221 27.09 7.33 1.50
N PRO A 222 25.97 8.00 1.82
CA PRO A 222 26.06 9.44 2.02
C PRO A 222 27.04 9.63 3.16
N ASP A 223 28.23 10.19 2.87
CA ASP A 223 29.29 10.38 3.85
C ASP A 223 28.68 10.92 5.14
N ALA A 224 28.76 10.13 6.21
CA ALA A 224 28.39 10.59 7.53
C ALA A 224 29.26 11.83 7.77
N ALA A 225 28.61 12.99 7.73
CA ALA A 225 29.23 14.30 7.76
C ALA A 225 30.47 14.28 8.65
N GLN A 226 31.63 14.58 8.05
CA GLN A 226 32.80 15.01 8.79
C GLN A 226 32.32 16.07 9.78
N LYS A 227 32.30 15.70 11.05
CA LYS A 227 32.02 16.60 12.15
C LYS A 227 33.14 17.66 12.12
N PRO A 228 32.83 18.97 12.09
CA PRO A 228 33.85 19.98 12.32
C PRO A 228 34.46 19.82 13.72
#